data_AF-A0A059LN99-F1
#
_entry.id   AF-A0A059LN99-F1
#
_cell.length_a   1.000
_cell.length_b   1.000
_cell.length_c   1.000
_cell.angle_alpha   90.00
_cell.angle_beta   90.00
_cell.angle_gamma   90.00
#
_symmetry.space_group_name_H-M   'P 1'
#
loop_
_entity.id
_entity.type
_entity.pdbx_description
1 polymer ?
#
loop_
_entity_poly.entity_id
_entity_poly.type
_entity_poly.pdbx_seq_one_letter_code
_entity_poly.pdbx_strand_id
1 'polypeptide(L)'
;GAPSASFVRITGSTPAGERQALVDRFQQQEEVRVALLSIKAAGVGLTLTAASVVVFAELTWTPGEVVQAEDRAHRIGQASAVNVYFLHAKGSIDDLIWAAIQSKLEAVGQVLDGVEGGMELEGGVRAAPDKGQRLLAPMFSATKGGGA
;
A
#
# COMPACT_ATOMS: atom_id res chain seq x y z
N GLY A 1 -17.24 20.33 -15.21
CA GLY A 1 -17.02 20.08 -13.77
C GLY A 1 -16.49 18.68 -13.62
N ALA A 2 -15.58 18.43 -12.68
CA ALA A 2 -15.18 17.06 -12.38
C ALA A 2 -16.42 16.25 -11.94
N PRO A 3 -16.59 15.00 -12.39
CA PRO A 3 -17.72 14.19 -11.97
C PRO A 3 -17.72 14.05 -10.44
N SER A 4 -18.89 14.21 -9.82
CA SER A 4 -19.05 13.95 -8.39
C SER A 4 -18.96 12.45 -8.15
N ALA A 5 -17.78 11.97 -7.76
CA ALA A 5 -17.59 10.58 -7.36
C ALA A 5 -18.17 10.35 -5.95
N SER A 6 -18.99 9.33 -5.80
CA SER A 6 -19.45 8.89 -4.47
C SER A 6 -18.34 8.12 -3.76
N PHE A 7 -18.36 8.10 -2.43
CA PHE A 7 -17.38 7.39 -1.62
C PHE A 7 -18.02 6.64 -0.44
N VAL A 8 -17.30 5.64 0.07
CA VAL A 8 -17.57 5.02 1.39
C VAL A 8 -16.44 5.34 2.36
N ARG A 9 -16.74 5.32 3.67
CA ARG A 9 -15.76 5.59 4.71
C ARG A 9 -15.79 4.53 5.80
N ILE A 10 -14.65 3.88 6.05
CA ILE A 10 -14.49 2.85 7.08
C ILE A 10 -13.34 3.24 8.02
N THR A 11 -13.65 3.50 9.27
CA THR A 11 -12.66 3.88 10.29
C THR A 11 -12.70 2.93 11.48
N GLY A 12 -11.80 3.11 12.44
CA GLY A 12 -11.85 2.40 13.73
C GLY A 12 -13.19 2.55 14.45
N SER A 13 -13.87 3.68 14.28
CA SER A 13 -15.18 3.97 14.88
C SER A 13 -16.37 3.37 14.12
N THR A 14 -16.16 2.82 12.92
CA THR A 14 -17.24 2.18 12.15
C THR A 14 -17.62 0.85 12.81
N PRO A 15 -18.89 0.64 13.20
CA PRO A 15 -19.35 -0.61 13.81
C PRO A 15 -19.04 -1.82 12.94
N ALA A 16 -18.63 -2.94 13.55
CA ALA A 16 -18.23 -4.14 12.82
C ALA A 16 -19.33 -4.65 11.87
N GLY A 17 -20.59 -4.64 12.31
CA GLY A 17 -21.74 -5.08 11.51
C GLY A 17 -22.03 -4.22 10.27
N GLU A 18 -21.52 -2.99 10.20
CA GLU A 18 -21.74 -2.08 9.07
C GLU A 18 -20.63 -2.14 8.02
N ARG A 19 -19.44 -2.64 8.39
CA ARG A 19 -18.25 -2.61 7.51
C ARG A 19 -18.47 -3.38 6.23
N GLN A 20 -19.11 -4.55 6.31
CA GLN A 20 -19.34 -5.40 5.15
C GLN A 20 -20.27 -4.72 4.13
N ALA A 21 -21.35 -4.07 4.58
CA ALA A 21 -22.25 -3.34 3.68
C ALA A 21 -21.53 -2.19 2.95
N LEU A 22 -20.60 -1.50 3.62
CA LEU A 22 -19.78 -0.45 2.99
C LEU A 22 -18.78 -1.03 1.98
N VAL A 23 -18.18 -2.18 2.29
CA VAL A 23 -17.33 -2.92 1.35
C VAL A 23 -18.12 -3.37 0.13
N ASP A 24 -19.30 -3.96 0.33
CA ASP A 24 -20.16 -4.45 -0.76
C ASP A 24 -20.57 -3.30 -1.69
N ARG A 25 -20.93 -2.14 -1.13
CA ARG A 25 -21.21 -0.94 -1.91
C ARG A 25 -20.02 -0.54 -2.77
N PHE A 26 -18.82 -0.44 -2.20
CA PHE A 26 -17.62 -0.12 -2.98
C PHE A 26 -17.31 -1.15 -4.08
N GLN A 27 -17.55 -2.43 -3.81
CA GLN A 27 -17.26 -3.53 -4.74
C GLN A 27 -18.27 -3.62 -5.90
N GLN A 28 -19.52 -3.19 -5.69
CA GLN A 28 -20.64 -3.45 -6.61
C GLN A 28 -21.22 -2.20 -7.28
N GLN A 29 -21.06 -1.02 -6.67
CA GLN A 29 -21.65 0.23 -7.16
C GLN A 29 -20.63 1.04 -7.96
N GLU A 30 -20.82 1.13 -9.27
CA GLU A 30 -19.90 1.84 -10.18
C GLU A 30 -19.76 3.33 -9.86
N GLU A 31 -20.77 3.94 -9.23
CA GLU A 31 -20.73 5.34 -8.80
C GLU A 31 -19.83 5.56 -7.58
N VAL A 32 -19.56 4.52 -6.79
CA VAL A 32 -18.71 4.57 -5.58
C VAL A 32 -17.25 4.32 -5.98
N ARG A 33 -16.59 5.37 -6.45
CA ARG A 33 -15.22 5.27 -7.00
C ARG A 33 -14.12 5.31 -5.93
N VAL A 34 -14.45 5.65 -4.69
CA VAL A 34 -13.47 5.84 -3.61
C VAL A 34 -13.91 5.14 -2.33
N ALA A 35 -12.99 4.41 -1.72
CA ALA A 35 -13.11 3.94 -0.33
C ALA A 35 -12.07 4.65 0.54
N LEU A 36 -12.52 5.38 1.55
CA LEU A 36 -11.67 6.05 2.52
C LEU A 36 -11.53 5.18 3.77
N LEU A 37 -10.30 4.77 4.08
CA LEU A 37 -10.02 3.92 5.23
C LEU A 37 -8.95 4.55 6.12
N SER A 38 -9.09 4.38 7.44
CA SER A 38 -7.95 4.49 8.35
C SER A 38 -7.07 3.25 8.23
N ILE A 39 -5.74 3.38 8.32
CA ILE A 39 -4.79 2.24 8.22
C ILE A 39 -5.18 1.11 9.20
N LYS A 40 -5.51 1.46 10.44
CA LYS A 40 -5.96 0.48 11.46
C LYS A 40 -7.21 -0.31 11.04
N ALA A 41 -8.14 0.31 10.33
CA ALA A 41 -9.35 -0.36 9.85
C ALA A 41 -9.06 -1.28 8.65
N ALA A 42 -8.01 -1.02 7.87
CA ALA A 42 -7.58 -1.94 6.81
C ALA A 42 -7.01 -3.25 7.39
N GLY A 43 -6.57 -3.26 8.65
CA GLY A 43 -6.06 -4.44 9.34
C GLY A 43 -7.09 -5.51 9.72
N VAL A 44 -8.41 -5.28 9.54
CA VAL A 44 -9.47 -6.20 9.99
C VAL A 44 -10.01 -7.15 8.90
N GLY A 45 -9.25 -7.43 7.85
CA GLY A 45 -9.58 -8.50 6.91
C GLY A 45 -10.58 -8.15 5.79
N LEU A 46 -10.70 -6.87 5.39
CA LEU A 46 -11.58 -6.42 4.32
C LEU A 46 -11.12 -6.92 2.92
N THR A 47 -12.02 -6.96 1.94
CA THR A 47 -11.70 -7.29 0.53
C THR A 47 -12.09 -6.10 -0.34
N LEU A 48 -11.12 -5.50 -1.02
CA LEU A 48 -11.28 -4.26 -1.80
C LEU A 48 -10.75 -4.46 -3.24
N THR A 49 -11.06 -5.60 -3.85
CA THR A 49 -10.56 -6.00 -5.18
C THR A 49 -11.10 -5.17 -6.34
N ALA A 50 -12.12 -4.34 -6.13
CA ALA A 50 -12.57 -3.34 -7.10
C ALA A 50 -11.58 -2.16 -7.22
N ALA A 51 -10.69 -1.98 -6.24
CA ALA A 51 -9.63 -0.97 -6.30
C ALA A 51 -8.49 -1.41 -7.22
N SER A 52 -8.10 -0.57 -8.17
CA SER A 52 -6.87 -0.68 -8.94
C SER A 52 -5.80 0.35 -8.55
N VAL A 53 -6.13 1.24 -7.60
CA VAL A 53 -5.23 2.27 -7.08
C VAL A 53 -5.38 2.34 -5.57
N VAL A 54 -4.25 2.31 -4.86
CA VAL A 54 -4.17 2.54 -3.41
C VAL A 54 -3.31 3.78 -3.18
N VAL A 55 -3.82 4.71 -2.37
CA VAL A 55 -3.08 5.91 -1.97
C VAL A 55 -2.98 5.93 -0.46
N PHE A 56 -1.75 5.85 0.05
CA PHE A 56 -1.46 6.10 1.45
C PHE A 56 -1.29 7.61 1.66
N ALA A 57 -2.25 8.21 2.36
CA ALA A 57 -2.26 9.64 2.65
C ALA A 57 -1.34 10.03 3.82
N GLU A 58 -0.88 9.04 4.60
CA GLU A 58 0.05 9.19 5.71
C GLU A 58 1.07 8.03 5.69
N LEU A 59 2.25 8.26 6.26
CA LEU A 59 3.26 7.23 6.47
C LEU A 59 3.15 6.63 7.88
N THR A 60 3.43 5.34 8.01
CA THR A 60 3.52 4.64 9.31
C THR A 60 4.93 4.12 9.56
N TRP A 61 5.34 4.10 10.82
CA TRP A 61 6.62 3.55 11.27
C TRP A 61 6.71 2.03 11.14
N THR A 62 5.58 1.36 10.93
CA THR A 62 5.46 -0.11 10.93
C THR A 62 5.17 -0.61 9.51
N PRO A 63 6.17 -1.13 8.78
CA PRO A 63 5.97 -1.57 7.39
C PRO A 63 4.86 -2.60 7.19
N GLY A 64 4.67 -3.49 8.18
CA GLY A 64 3.62 -4.52 8.12
C GLY A 64 2.20 -3.97 8.03
N GLU A 65 1.94 -2.76 8.54
CA GLU A 65 0.61 -2.14 8.44
C GLU A 65 0.29 -1.71 7.00
N VAL A 66 1.31 -1.24 6.26
CA VAL A 66 1.19 -0.90 4.83
C VAL A 66 0.95 -2.14 4.00
N VAL A 67 1.79 -3.17 4.20
CA VAL A 67 1.66 -4.47 3.50
C VAL A 67 0.28 -5.07 3.74
N GLN A 68 -0.17 -5.08 4.99
CA GLN A 68 -1.50 -5.61 5.31
C GLN A 68 -2.63 -4.79 4.68
N ALA A 69 -2.46 -3.48 4.53
CA ALA A 69 -3.45 -2.60 3.92
C ALA A 69 -3.51 -2.76 2.40
N GLU A 70 -2.37 -2.86 1.69
CA GLU A 70 -2.36 -3.10 0.24
C GLU A 70 -2.89 -4.49 -0.12
N ASP A 71 -2.66 -5.50 0.73
CA ASP A 71 -3.21 -6.86 0.59
C ASP A 71 -4.75 -6.89 0.51
N ARG A 72 -5.43 -5.82 0.97
CA ARG A 72 -6.89 -5.73 0.83
C ARG A 72 -7.30 -5.58 -0.63
N ALA A 73 -6.49 -4.90 -1.45
CA ALA A 73 -6.67 -4.75 -2.89
C ALA A 73 -5.95 -5.85 -3.68
N HIS A 74 -4.76 -6.28 -3.24
CA HIS A 74 -4.03 -7.43 -3.77
C HIS A 74 -4.59 -8.77 -3.25
N ARG A 75 -5.89 -9.01 -3.45
CA ARG A 75 -6.57 -10.21 -2.95
C ARG A 75 -7.09 -11.07 -4.10
N ILE A 76 -7.33 -12.36 -3.83
CA ILE A 76 -7.99 -13.27 -4.78
C ILE A 76 -9.31 -12.64 -5.23
N GLY A 77 -9.52 -12.58 -6.55
CA GLY A 77 -10.65 -11.87 -7.17
C GLY A 77 -10.30 -10.48 -7.72
N GLN A 78 -9.06 -10.01 -7.56
CA GLN A 78 -8.55 -8.84 -8.26
C GLN A 78 -8.39 -9.13 -9.76
N ALA A 79 -8.89 -8.23 -10.61
CA ALA A 79 -8.91 -8.38 -12.06
C ALA A 79 -7.92 -7.43 -12.78
N SER A 80 -7.35 -6.46 -12.07
CA SER A 80 -6.43 -5.45 -12.62
C SER A 80 -5.14 -5.38 -11.82
N ALA A 81 -4.08 -4.84 -12.44
CA ALA A 81 -2.91 -4.43 -11.68
C ALA A 81 -3.30 -3.34 -10.67
N VAL A 82 -2.73 -3.40 -9.46
CA VAL A 82 -2.97 -2.39 -8.43
C VAL A 82 -1.72 -1.53 -8.30
N ASN A 83 -1.88 -0.22 -8.47
CA ASN A 83 -0.81 0.75 -8.29
C ASN A 83 -0.90 1.34 -6.87
N VAL A 84 0.23 1.33 -6.16
CA VAL A 84 0.32 1.83 -4.79
C VAL A 84 1.15 3.13 -4.77
N TYR A 85 0.57 4.19 -4.23
CA TYR A 85 1.20 5.50 -4.10
C TYR A 85 1.28 5.93 -2.64
N PHE A 86 2.39 6.56 -2.27
CA PHE A 86 2.58 7.18 -0.97
C PHE A 86 2.63 8.69 -1.15
N LEU A 87 1.80 9.42 -0.40
CA LEU A 87 1.96 10.86 -0.29
C LEU A 87 3.13 11.13 0.64
N HIS A 88 4.10 11.88 0.13
CA HIS A 88 5.33 12.23 0.84
C HIS A 88 5.46 13.75 0.86
N ALA A 89 5.30 14.34 2.04
CA ALA A 89 5.53 15.77 2.24
C ALA A 89 7.03 16.05 2.45
N LYS A 90 7.72 16.45 1.38
CA LYS A 90 9.15 16.83 1.42
C LYS A 90 9.39 17.96 2.43
N GLY A 91 10.48 17.88 3.19
CA GLY A 91 10.87 18.88 4.20
C GLY A 91 10.07 18.76 5.50
N SER A 92 9.40 17.62 5.72
CA SER A 92 8.61 17.34 6.93
C SER A 92 9.14 16.11 7.65
N ILE A 93 8.47 15.72 8.74
CA ILE A 93 8.77 14.46 9.45
C ILE A 93 8.66 13.23 8.54
N ASP A 94 7.90 13.30 7.44
CA ASP A 94 7.78 12.22 6.47
C ASP A 94 9.15 11.79 5.89
N ASP A 95 10.11 12.72 5.77
CA ASP A 95 11.47 12.39 5.30
C ASP A 95 12.17 11.39 6.25
N LEU A 96 11.99 11.58 7.56
CA LEU A 96 12.56 10.70 8.58
C LEU A 96 11.83 9.35 8.60
N ILE A 97 10.50 9.37 8.50
CA ILE A 97 9.69 8.14 8.47
C ILE A 97 10.03 7.33 7.23
N TRP A 98 10.12 7.97 6.06
CA TRP A 98 10.48 7.31 4.81
C TRP A 98 11.85 6.63 4.90
N ALA A 99 12.87 7.32 5.41
CA ALA A 99 14.18 6.73 5.64
C ALA A 99 14.13 5.52 6.58
N ALA A 100 13.36 5.61 7.67
CA ALA A 100 13.19 4.50 8.62
C ALA A 100 12.47 3.30 7.99
N ILE A 101 11.44 3.53 7.17
CA ILE A 101 10.74 2.46 6.44
C ILE A 101 11.72 1.77 5.49
N GLN A 102 12.48 2.51 4.67
CA GLN A 102 13.42 1.93 3.72
C GLN A 102 14.47 1.05 4.43
N SER A 103 15.04 1.53 5.53
CA SER A 103 16.01 0.75 6.32
C SER A 103 15.40 -0.53 6.92
N LYS A 104 14.17 -0.48 7.42
CA LYS A 104 13.47 -1.67 7.94
C LYS A 104 13.14 -2.67 6.85
N LEU A 105 12.74 -2.21 5.66
CA LEU A 105 12.46 -3.07 4.51
C LEU A 105 13.71 -3.79 4.03
N GLU A 106 14.84 -3.07 3.96
CA GLU A 106 16.14 -3.64 3.59
C GLU A 106 16.58 -4.74 4.57
N ALA A 107 16.47 -4.47 5.88
CA ALA A 107 16.79 -5.47 6.90
C ALA A 107 15.92 -6.73 6.80
N VAL A 108 14.63 -6.58 6.49
CA VAL A 108 13.71 -7.71 6.26
C VAL A 108 14.12 -8.49 5.02
N GLY A 109 14.42 -7.81 3.90
CA GLY A 109 14.88 -8.46 2.67
C GLY A 109 16.16 -9.29 2.89
N GLN A 110 17.16 -8.72 3.55
CA GLN A 110 18.43 -9.41 3.83
C GLN A 110 18.26 -10.70 4.66
N VAL A 111 17.31 -10.72 5.59
CA VAL A 111 17.03 -11.91 6.42
C VAL A 111 16.29 -12.99 5.61
N LEU A 112 15.44 -12.60 4.67
CA LEU A 112 14.65 -13.52 3.84
C LEU A 112 15.45 -14.09 2.66
N ASP A 113 16.39 -13.31 2.10
CA ASP A 113 17.12 -13.66 0.88
C ASP A 113 18.37 -14.53 1.09
N GLY A 114 18.78 -14.81 2.34
CA GLY A 114 19.78 -15.83 2.65
C GLY A 114 21.00 -15.88 1.72
N VAL A 115 21.84 -14.83 1.72
CA VAL A 115 23.20 -14.77 1.15
C VAL A 115 23.38 -15.44 -0.24
N GLU A 116 23.20 -14.69 -1.32
CA GLU A 116 24.16 -14.63 -2.46
C GLU A 116 23.70 -13.61 -3.53
N GLY A 117 24.46 -12.53 -3.67
CA GLY A 117 24.28 -11.53 -4.74
C GLY A 117 24.31 -10.10 -4.24
N GLY A 118 25.52 -9.54 -4.13
CA GLY A 118 25.72 -8.17 -3.65
C GLY A 118 24.97 -7.11 -4.46
N MET A 119 24.43 -6.12 -3.77
CA MET A 119 24.18 -4.80 -4.34
C MET A 119 25.18 -3.82 -3.73
N GLU A 120 26.19 -3.44 -4.51
CA GLU A 120 26.99 -2.27 -4.21
C GLU A 120 26.12 -1.02 -4.37
N LEU A 121 26.06 -0.20 -3.32
CA LEU A 121 25.68 1.20 -3.43
C LEU A 121 26.78 2.01 -2.73
N GLU A 122 27.62 2.67 -3.53
CA GLU A 122 28.69 3.54 -3.02
C GLU A 122 28.13 4.59 -2.05
N GLY A 123 28.72 4.60 -0.86
CA GLY A 123 28.43 5.56 0.19
C GLY A 123 28.80 6.98 -0.24
N GLY A 124 27.81 7.87 -0.12
CA GLY A 124 28.02 9.31 -0.12
C GLY A 124 26.73 9.99 0.30
N VAL A 125 26.79 10.81 1.34
CA VAL A 125 25.71 11.77 1.63
C VAL A 125 25.62 12.71 0.43
N ARG A 126 24.73 12.37 -0.50
CA ARG A 126 24.31 13.21 -1.61
C ARG A 126 22.80 13.20 -1.59
N ALA A 127 22.21 14.40 -1.51
CA ALA A 127 20.79 14.58 -1.76
C ALA A 127 20.46 13.84 -3.07
N ALA A 128 19.61 12.83 -2.98
CA ALA A 128 19.23 12.04 -4.14
C ALA A 128 18.58 12.98 -5.16
N PRO A 129 18.95 12.90 -6.45
CA PRO A 129 18.26 13.67 -7.47
C PRO A 129 16.82 13.20 -7.53
N ASP A 130 15.91 14.16 -7.54
CA ASP A 130 14.47 13.97 -7.70
C ASP A 130 14.20 13.14 -8.96
N LYS A 131 14.00 11.84 -8.78
CA LYS A 131 13.47 10.92 -9.79
C LYS A 131 12.37 10.15 -9.10
N GLY A 132 11.15 10.40 -9.57
CA GLY A 132 9.90 10.14 -8.86
C GLY A 132 9.81 8.78 -8.19
N GLN A 133 9.15 8.79 -7.03
CA GLN A 133 8.45 7.66 -6.40
C GLN A 133 9.03 6.30 -6.79
N ARG A 134 10.12 5.88 -6.14
CA ARG A 134 10.38 4.45 -6.05
C ARG A 134 9.21 3.84 -5.31
N LEU A 135 8.32 3.16 -6.04
CA LEU A 135 7.34 2.25 -5.44
C LEU A 135 8.11 1.33 -4.49
N LEU A 136 7.52 1.05 -3.33
CA LEU A 136 7.91 -0.14 -2.59
C LEU A 136 7.74 -1.29 -3.58
N ALA A 137 8.85 -1.88 -4.03
CA ALA A 137 8.77 -3.08 -4.83
C ALA A 137 7.91 -4.07 -4.04
N PRO A 138 6.90 -4.71 -4.65
CA PRO A 138 6.04 -5.63 -3.92
C PRO A 138 6.94 -6.64 -3.23
N MET A 139 6.89 -6.65 -1.89
CA MET A 139 7.72 -7.52 -1.05
C MET A 139 7.45 -9.00 -1.35
N PHE A 140 6.38 -9.30 -2.11
CA PHE A 140 6.12 -10.59 -2.72
C PHE A 140 5.73 -10.43 -4.19
N SER A 141 6.70 -10.44 -5.11
CA SER A 141 6.44 -10.83 -6.50
C SER A 141 6.62 -12.34 -6.64
N ALA A 142 5.65 -13.12 -6.16
CA ALA A 142 5.56 -14.52 -6.53
C ALA A 142 4.87 -14.63 -7.89
N THR A 143 5.63 -14.57 -8.99
CA THR A 143 5.15 -15.14 -10.26
C THR A 143 5.01 -16.64 -10.05
N LYS A 144 3.79 -17.12 -9.81
CA LYS A 144 3.50 -18.55 -9.97
C LYS A 144 3.64 -18.88 -11.45
N GLY A 145 4.80 -19.43 -11.81
CA GLY A 145 4.99 -20.10 -13.08
C GLY A 145 3.94 -21.20 -13.21
N GLY A 146 3.07 -21.07 -14.22
CA GLY A 146 2.30 -22.20 -14.72
C GLY A 146 3.28 -23.21 -15.30
N GLY A 147 3.49 -24.31 -14.60
CA GLY A 147 4.05 -25.54 -15.15
C GLY A 147 2.89 -26.42 -15.61
N ALA A 148 3.01 -26.91 -16.84
CA ALA A 148 2.09 -27.82 -17.51
C ALA A 148 1.87 -29.14 -16.75
#